data_AF-A0A841Z0V4-F1
#
_entry.id   AF-A0A841Z0V4-F1
#
_cell.length_a   1.000
_cell.length_b   1.000
_cell.length_c   1.000
_cell.angle_alpha   90.00
_cell.angle_beta   90.00
_cell.angle_gamma   90.00
#
_symmetry.space_group_name_H-M   'P 1'
#
loop_
_entity.id
_entity.type
_entity.pdbx_description
1 polymer ?
#
loop_
_entity_poly.entity_id
_entity_poly.type
_entity_poly.pdbx_seq_one_letter_code
_entity_poly.pdbx_strand_id
1 'polypeptide(L)'
;MTSINEVYKNLGTTLEISSAHQGSIDLEGSFSTQDVKTARLIFKLTKDGSDMPLSALDAHIYLTSPTLKSESKALINKDESTVSYILTDEEIKHYGPVQAELYLRYTNGQTLSVHKFHFTIDQALIDQDMEIIEHVYNASIEELMNEYRDTFDNLEVELNRQLEEVKTELNQTQTLSETTRQEVESYKALLEANLALKKTGDTATGTINNTAESAYTVSYGYLRHYIGAQPTGTVVRMYIGYTGHWGSYVDIVVGETSIVSNGDFFMNPITPSTTYATGVAPLDVTRSKSVINSVEKTASNTTNMKSALEFGRSGEKGWVKGDTEINGTLSFDIGKINPAIFYDASNITDTQSWARGIGARAGDRLSEFGISGVGKTVNSMYMGFGASPWLKANGLFIDNRSKIMSLFGIDIETVLGSQAKIDAFKKSMNTTTVALTLKNGFTAQNNSTVGYLAIPLGNRYLVWLKGWVTAATGVLATMPTAFLPDETYQTAFPGAQQSSSAANQSNLYLNPTNGNVEVVAIGSTTAAVSLASIIYITKEVAV
;
A
#
# COMPACT_ATOMS: atom_id res chain seq x y z
N MET A 1 7.86 -36.87 83.88
CA MET A 1 8.47 -37.86 84.80
C MET A 1 9.64 -37.19 85.46
N THR A 2 9.66 -37.23 86.78
CA THR A 2 10.72 -36.76 87.65
C THR A 2 12.05 -37.33 87.18
N SER A 3 13.04 -36.49 86.86
CA SER A 3 14.43 -36.91 86.69
C SER A 3 14.90 -37.48 88.01
N ILE A 4 14.81 -38.81 88.15
CA ILE A 4 15.36 -39.55 89.27
C ILE A 4 16.87 -39.30 89.23
N ASN A 5 17.45 -38.84 90.34
CA ASN A 5 18.86 -38.52 90.50
C ASN A 5 19.76 -39.53 89.76
N GLU A 6 20.34 -39.13 88.64
CA GLU A 6 21.45 -39.85 88.02
C GLU A 6 22.66 -39.65 88.94
N VAL A 7 23.05 -40.72 89.65
CA VAL A 7 24.21 -40.70 90.53
C VAL A 7 25.40 -41.25 89.75
N TYR A 8 26.39 -40.40 89.51
CA TYR A 8 27.64 -40.78 88.87
C TYR A 8 28.68 -41.16 89.91
N LYS A 9 29.38 -42.27 89.70
CA LYS A 9 30.59 -42.62 90.43
C LYS A 9 31.74 -41.87 89.77
N ASN A 10 32.21 -40.82 90.43
CA ASN A 10 33.22 -39.92 89.90
C ASN A 10 34.62 -40.40 90.24
N LEU A 11 35.49 -40.45 89.24
CA LEU A 11 36.92 -40.67 89.41
C LEU A 11 37.69 -39.59 88.65
N GLY A 12 38.67 -38.97 89.27
CA GLY A 12 39.51 -38.00 88.61
C GLY A 12 40.10 -36.96 89.55
N THR A 13 40.80 -36.00 88.97
CA THR A 13 41.63 -35.04 89.71
C THR A 13 41.78 -33.74 88.92
N THR A 14 42.46 -32.76 89.49
CA THR A 14 42.89 -31.56 88.75
C THR A 14 44.13 -31.87 87.93
N LEU A 15 44.10 -31.55 86.64
CA LEU A 15 45.19 -31.74 85.70
C LEU A 15 45.77 -30.38 85.28
N GLU A 16 47.06 -30.19 85.54
CA GLU A 16 47.80 -28.98 85.19
C GLU A 16 48.47 -29.14 83.83
N ILE A 17 48.17 -28.23 82.91
CA ILE A 17 48.78 -28.18 81.58
C ILE A 17 50.10 -27.42 81.68
N SER A 18 51.21 -28.15 81.63
CA SER A 18 52.55 -27.58 81.69
C SER A 18 53.52 -28.29 80.73
N SER A 19 54.67 -27.68 80.49
CA SER A 19 55.79 -28.31 79.78
C SER A 19 56.72 -29.09 80.71
N ALA A 20 56.44 -29.12 82.02
CA ALA A 20 57.21 -29.90 82.99
C ALA A 20 56.99 -31.39 82.74
N HIS A 21 58.00 -32.21 83.03
CA HIS A 21 57.85 -33.66 82.92
C HIS A 21 56.82 -34.15 83.94
N GLN A 22 55.69 -34.65 83.45
CA GLN A 22 54.62 -35.24 84.23
C GLN A 22 54.52 -36.74 83.89
N GLY A 23 54.71 -37.61 84.88
CA GLY A 23 54.52 -39.05 84.71
C GLY A 23 53.04 -39.42 84.57
N SER A 24 52.72 -40.69 84.27
CA SER A 24 51.32 -41.14 84.35
C SER A 24 50.82 -41.04 85.80
N ILE A 25 49.64 -40.46 86.01
CA ILE A 25 49.01 -40.37 87.34
C ILE A 25 48.18 -41.63 87.60
N ASP A 26 48.28 -42.21 88.79
CA ASP A 26 47.28 -43.16 89.29
C ASP A 26 46.09 -42.37 89.83
N LEU A 27 44.88 -42.66 89.34
CA LEU A 27 43.66 -42.03 89.88
C LEU A 27 43.23 -42.62 91.23
N GLU A 28 43.92 -43.66 91.72
CA GLU A 28 43.72 -44.28 93.04
C GLU A 28 42.26 -44.73 93.29
N GLY A 29 41.56 -45.10 92.22
CA GLY A 29 40.19 -45.57 92.30
C GLY A 29 39.86 -46.57 91.19
N SER A 30 38.82 -47.37 91.44
CA SER A 30 38.35 -48.37 90.51
C SER A 30 36.86 -48.24 90.19
N PHE A 31 36.54 -48.55 88.95
CA PHE A 31 35.16 -48.81 88.54
C PHE A 31 34.87 -50.31 88.60
N SER A 32 33.61 -50.69 88.66
CA SER A 32 33.13 -52.06 88.56
C SER A 32 32.59 -52.28 87.15
N THR A 33 32.66 -53.49 86.60
CA THR A 33 31.97 -53.87 85.35
C THR A 33 30.46 -53.62 85.40
N GLN A 34 29.88 -53.44 86.60
CA GLN A 34 28.47 -53.09 86.82
C GLN A 34 28.20 -51.59 86.94
N ASP A 35 29.22 -50.72 86.86
CA ASP A 35 29.06 -49.26 86.87
C ASP A 35 28.60 -48.72 85.48
N VAL A 36 27.62 -49.41 84.87
CA VAL A 36 27.07 -49.13 83.53
C VAL A 36 26.42 -47.75 83.51
N LYS A 37 26.83 -46.88 82.57
CA LYS A 37 26.40 -45.47 82.43
C LYS A 37 26.62 -44.59 83.66
N THR A 38 27.35 -45.07 84.66
CA THR A 38 27.54 -44.38 85.95
C THR A 38 29.02 -44.18 86.29
N ALA A 39 29.93 -44.95 85.71
CA ALA A 39 31.38 -44.74 85.79
C ALA A 39 31.80 -43.47 85.03
N ARG A 40 32.08 -42.39 85.76
CA ARG A 40 32.41 -41.07 85.18
C ARG A 40 33.80 -40.62 85.56
N LEU A 41 34.67 -40.48 84.57
CA LEU A 41 35.91 -39.74 84.69
C LEU A 41 35.61 -38.24 84.68
N ILE A 42 36.20 -37.47 85.61
CA ILE A 42 35.99 -36.02 85.69
C ILE A 42 37.28 -35.30 86.10
N PHE A 43 37.70 -34.36 85.28
CA PHE A 43 38.96 -33.64 85.45
C PHE A 43 38.71 -32.13 85.44
N LYS A 44 39.32 -31.42 86.39
CA LYS A 44 39.41 -29.95 86.32
C LYS A 44 40.71 -29.58 85.63
N LEU A 45 40.66 -28.70 84.63
CA LEU A 45 41.85 -28.31 83.86
C LEU A 45 42.36 -26.94 84.32
N THR A 46 43.64 -26.88 84.64
CA THR A 46 44.34 -25.65 85.02
C THR A 46 45.56 -25.42 84.13
N LYS A 47 45.94 -24.16 83.94
CA LYS A 47 47.16 -23.74 83.28
C LYS A 47 47.77 -22.57 84.04
N ASP A 48 49.04 -22.71 84.40
CA ASP A 48 49.79 -21.76 85.24
C ASP A 48 49.04 -21.41 86.54
N GLY A 49 48.35 -22.41 87.12
CA GLY A 49 47.56 -22.27 88.35
C GLY A 49 46.21 -21.56 88.21
N SER A 50 45.78 -21.23 86.98
CA SER A 50 44.46 -20.65 86.68
C SER A 50 43.55 -21.62 85.93
N ASP A 51 42.23 -21.48 86.07
CA ASP A 51 41.24 -22.30 85.36
C ASP A 51 41.38 -22.15 83.84
N MET A 52 41.43 -23.28 83.12
CA MET A 52 41.67 -23.29 81.68
C MET A 52 40.40 -22.92 80.89
N PRO A 53 40.43 -21.92 79.99
CA PRO A 53 39.30 -21.64 79.10
C PRO A 53 39.12 -22.76 78.06
N LEU A 54 37.97 -23.43 78.09
CA LEU A 54 37.64 -24.56 77.19
C LEU A 54 36.73 -24.15 76.02
N SER A 55 36.96 -22.97 75.44
CA SER A 55 36.23 -22.48 74.26
C SER A 55 36.95 -22.86 72.95
N ALA A 56 36.18 -23.11 71.88
CA ALA A 56 36.68 -23.39 70.52
C ALA A 56 37.65 -24.59 70.40
N LEU A 57 37.48 -25.59 71.26
CA LEU A 57 38.19 -26.86 71.26
C LEU A 57 37.24 -28.01 71.60
N ASP A 58 37.66 -29.22 71.26
CA ASP A 58 37.08 -30.49 71.69
C ASP A 58 38.05 -31.22 72.63
N ALA A 59 37.53 -31.83 73.69
CA ALA A 59 38.30 -32.69 74.57
C ALA A 59 38.10 -34.15 74.14
N HIS A 60 39.19 -34.92 74.11
CA HIS A 60 39.18 -36.32 73.73
C HIS A 60 39.93 -37.14 74.76
N ILE A 61 39.35 -38.28 75.09
CA ILE A 61 39.98 -39.27 75.94
C ILE A 61 40.32 -40.49 75.10
N TYR A 62 41.55 -40.96 75.24
CA TYR A 62 41.99 -42.24 74.71
C TYR A 62 42.12 -43.22 75.86
N LEU A 63 41.52 -44.40 75.74
CA LEU A 63 41.60 -45.50 76.71
C LEU A 63 42.29 -46.68 76.04
N THR A 64 43.22 -47.31 76.74
CA THR A 64 43.86 -48.54 76.28
C THR A 64 44.14 -49.53 77.40
N SER A 65 43.83 -50.80 77.13
CA SER A 65 44.25 -51.98 77.87
C SER A 65 44.64 -53.06 76.86
N PRO A 66 45.07 -54.27 77.27
CA PRO A 66 45.31 -55.37 76.33
C PRO A 66 44.13 -55.67 75.39
N THR A 67 42.90 -55.47 75.85
CA THR A 67 41.65 -55.79 75.11
C THR A 67 40.82 -54.57 74.73
N LEU A 68 41.19 -53.37 75.20
CA LEU A 68 40.46 -52.13 74.95
C LEU A 68 41.36 -51.15 74.18
N LYS A 69 40.83 -50.59 73.09
CA LYS A 69 41.36 -49.37 72.47
C LYS A 69 40.17 -48.52 72.08
N SER A 70 39.99 -47.39 72.75
CA SER A 70 38.88 -46.48 72.49
C SER A 70 39.37 -45.05 72.45
N GLU A 71 38.86 -44.28 71.49
CA GLU A 71 39.04 -42.84 71.40
C GLU A 71 37.66 -42.19 71.34
N SER A 72 37.34 -41.38 72.34
CA SER A 72 36.01 -40.78 72.46
C SER A 72 36.10 -39.29 72.77
N LYS A 73 35.10 -38.54 72.31
CA LYS A 73 34.93 -37.12 72.67
C LYS A 73 34.38 -37.02 74.09
N ALA A 74 35.03 -36.24 74.94
CA ALA A 74 34.61 -35.97 76.30
C ALA A 74 33.71 -34.70 76.37
N LEU A 75 32.85 -34.66 77.38
CA LEU A 75 31.96 -33.53 77.64
C LEU A 75 32.70 -32.41 78.35
N ILE A 76 32.58 -31.19 77.83
CA ILE A 76 33.19 -29.99 78.40
C ILE A 76 32.13 -29.18 79.12
N ASN A 77 32.38 -28.87 80.39
CA ASN A 77 31.71 -27.77 81.09
C ASN A 77 32.64 -26.55 81.09
N LYS A 78 32.27 -25.54 80.30
CA LYS A 78 33.07 -24.33 80.09
C LYS A 78 33.12 -23.43 81.32
N ASP A 79 32.03 -23.39 82.09
CA ASP A 79 31.90 -22.49 83.23
C ASP A 79 32.73 -22.97 84.43
N GLU A 80 32.89 -24.30 84.56
CA GLU A 80 33.65 -24.93 85.65
C GLU A 80 35.07 -25.33 85.24
N SER A 81 35.44 -25.16 83.96
CA SER A 81 36.69 -25.65 83.37
C SER A 81 36.92 -27.15 83.62
N THR A 82 35.83 -27.93 83.52
CA THR A 82 35.86 -29.37 83.74
C THR A 82 35.62 -30.15 82.46
N VAL A 83 36.32 -31.27 82.33
CA VAL A 83 36.10 -32.28 81.30
C VAL A 83 35.59 -33.54 81.97
N SER A 84 34.50 -34.10 81.47
CA SER A 84 33.94 -35.35 81.99
C SER A 84 33.72 -36.36 80.88
N TYR A 85 33.93 -37.64 81.21
CA TYR A 85 33.71 -38.76 80.31
C TYR A 85 33.03 -39.89 81.07
N ILE A 86 31.89 -40.35 80.58
CA ILE A 86 31.21 -41.52 81.12
C ILE A 86 31.68 -42.71 80.29
N LEU A 87 32.23 -43.74 80.94
CA LEU A 87 32.61 -44.97 80.24
C LEU A 87 31.35 -45.60 79.62
N THR A 88 31.47 -46.01 78.36
CA THR A 88 30.39 -46.69 77.64
C THR A 88 30.14 -48.09 78.21
N ASP A 89 28.96 -48.64 77.90
CA ASP A 89 28.55 -49.99 78.29
C ASP A 89 29.55 -51.07 77.80
N GLU A 90 30.30 -50.81 76.73
CA GLU A 90 31.36 -51.70 76.24
C GLU A 90 32.69 -51.47 76.94
N GLU A 91 33.12 -50.22 77.10
CA GLU A 91 34.37 -49.89 77.79
C GLU A 91 34.41 -50.40 79.22
N ILE A 92 33.29 -50.29 79.95
CA ILE A 92 33.19 -50.71 81.35
C ILE A 92 33.29 -52.24 81.53
N LYS A 93 33.08 -53.04 80.47
CA LYS A 93 33.19 -54.51 80.52
C LYS A 93 34.64 -55.00 80.46
N HIS A 94 35.58 -54.16 80.04
CA HIS A 94 36.99 -54.52 79.94
C HIS A 94 37.70 -54.39 81.29
N TYR A 95 37.54 -55.39 82.16
CA TYR A 95 38.17 -55.42 83.48
C TYR A 95 39.71 -55.52 83.40
N GLY A 96 40.39 -55.00 84.42
CA GLY A 96 41.84 -54.89 84.51
C GLY A 96 42.35 -53.46 84.49
N PRO A 97 43.68 -53.26 84.39
CA PRO A 97 44.29 -51.94 84.36
C PRO A 97 44.02 -51.24 83.01
N VAL A 98 43.55 -50.00 83.07
CA VAL A 98 43.31 -49.14 81.91
C VAL A 98 44.28 -47.97 81.96
N GLN A 99 45.07 -47.82 80.91
CA GLN A 99 45.85 -46.62 80.64
C GLN A 99 45.01 -45.64 79.84
N ALA A 100 45.13 -44.36 80.15
CA ALA A 100 44.34 -43.33 79.52
C ALA A 100 45.13 -42.06 79.28
N GLU A 101 44.72 -41.29 78.28
CA GLU A 101 45.28 -39.99 77.95
C GLU A 101 44.15 -39.02 77.61
N LEU A 102 44.17 -37.84 78.24
CA LEU A 102 43.31 -36.73 77.89
C LEU A 102 44.09 -35.77 77.00
N TYR A 103 43.51 -35.36 75.88
CA TYR A 103 44.06 -34.33 75.00
C TYR A 103 42.96 -33.46 74.40
N LEU A 104 43.34 -32.27 73.95
CA LEU A 104 42.44 -31.26 73.40
C LEU A 104 42.74 -31.03 71.92
N ARG A 105 41.70 -30.89 71.10
CA ARG A 105 41.79 -30.56 69.67
C ARG A 105 41.13 -29.21 69.43
N TYR A 106 41.90 -28.23 68.98
CA TYR A 106 41.40 -26.90 68.67
C TYR A 106 40.82 -26.85 67.26
N THR A 107 39.82 -25.98 67.06
CA THR A 107 39.20 -25.73 65.75
C THR A 107 40.18 -25.24 64.67
N ASN A 108 41.36 -24.71 65.06
CA ASN A 108 42.43 -24.30 64.15
C ASN A 108 43.39 -25.44 63.76
N GLY A 109 43.09 -26.69 64.11
CA GLY A 109 43.89 -27.88 63.81
C GLY A 109 44.99 -28.20 64.81
N GLN A 110 45.19 -27.39 65.86
CA GLN A 110 46.18 -27.67 66.91
C GLN A 110 45.69 -28.78 67.85
N THR A 111 46.60 -29.63 68.33
CA THR A 111 46.31 -30.66 69.34
C THR A 111 47.25 -30.51 70.53
N LEU A 112 46.73 -30.67 71.74
CA LEU A 112 47.45 -30.50 72.99
C LEU A 112 47.20 -31.69 73.92
N SER A 113 48.25 -32.45 74.25
CA SER A 113 48.17 -33.46 75.31
C SER A 113 48.03 -32.77 76.67
N VAL A 114 47.07 -33.22 77.48
CA VAL A 114 46.84 -32.71 78.83
C VAL A 114 47.58 -33.58 79.85
N HIS A 115 47.22 -34.86 79.94
CA HIS A 115 47.88 -35.77 80.88
C HIS A 115 47.61 -37.24 80.55
N LYS A 116 48.56 -38.09 80.93
CA LYS A 116 48.38 -39.54 81.00
C LYS A 116 48.02 -39.96 82.41
N PHE A 117 47.09 -40.90 82.54
CA PHE A 117 46.66 -41.44 83.82
C PHE A 117 46.25 -42.90 83.67
N HIS A 118 46.10 -43.59 84.78
CA HIS A 118 45.57 -44.95 84.79
C HIS A 118 44.61 -45.16 85.95
N PHE A 119 43.73 -46.13 85.76
CA PHE A 119 42.77 -46.60 86.76
C PHE A 119 42.49 -48.09 86.50
N THR A 120 41.75 -48.73 87.39
CA THR A 120 41.40 -50.15 87.26
C THR A 120 39.89 -50.31 87.11
N ILE A 121 39.47 -51.28 86.30
CA ILE A 121 38.09 -51.75 86.26
C ILE A 121 38.07 -53.13 86.93
N ASP A 122 37.37 -53.24 88.05
CA ASP A 122 37.20 -54.48 88.80
C ASP A 122 36.05 -55.30 88.20
N GLN A 123 36.29 -56.59 88.05
CA GLN A 123 35.25 -57.53 87.59
C GLN A 123 34.23 -57.77 88.71
N ALA A 124 32.96 -57.46 88.46
CA ALA A 124 31.87 -57.79 89.38
C ALA A 124 31.62 -59.30 89.45
N LEU A 125 31.10 -59.77 90.58
CA LEU A 125 30.79 -61.20 90.79
C LEU A 125 29.87 -61.79 89.72
N ILE A 126 28.92 -61.01 89.21
CA ILE A 126 27.97 -61.44 88.18
C ILE A 126 28.63 -61.68 86.82
N ASP A 127 29.81 -61.07 86.57
CA ASP A 127 30.51 -61.13 85.29
C ASP A 127 31.67 -62.15 85.31
N GLN A 128 31.88 -62.87 86.41
CA GLN A 128 32.93 -63.91 86.53
C GLN A 128 32.61 -65.18 85.73
N ASP A 129 31.33 -65.44 85.43
CA ASP A 129 30.86 -66.64 84.72
C ASP A 129 30.62 -66.43 83.21
N MET A 130 30.96 -65.25 82.66
CA MET A 130 30.72 -64.92 81.25
C MET A 130 32.03 -64.87 80.43
N GLU A 131 32.07 -65.63 79.34
CA GLU A 131 33.16 -65.63 78.37
C GLU A 131 33.12 -64.33 77.54
N ILE A 132 34.17 -63.51 77.62
CA ILE A 132 34.28 -62.27 76.84
C ILE A 132 34.58 -62.63 75.39
N ILE A 133 33.63 -62.36 74.49
CA ILE A 133 33.87 -62.41 73.05
C ILE A 133 34.54 -61.10 72.64
N GLU A 134 35.80 -61.18 72.23
CA GLU A 134 36.62 -60.03 71.82
C GLU A 134 36.11 -59.45 70.48
N HIS A 135 35.33 -58.37 70.53
CA HIS A 135 34.93 -57.60 69.36
C HIS A 135 35.42 -56.16 69.47
N VAL A 136 36.38 -55.77 68.63
CA VAL A 136 36.77 -54.38 68.44
C VAL A 136 35.67 -53.70 67.61
N TYR A 137 34.71 -53.06 68.28
CA TYR A 137 33.62 -52.32 67.66
C TYR A 137 33.99 -50.83 67.61
N ASN A 138 34.31 -50.31 66.43
CA ASN A 138 34.56 -48.88 66.24
C ASN A 138 33.21 -48.15 66.13
N ALA A 139 32.82 -47.39 67.15
CA ALA A 139 31.57 -46.60 67.20
C ALA A 139 31.33 -45.73 65.94
N SER A 140 32.39 -45.34 65.23
CA SER A 140 32.32 -44.58 63.98
C SER A 140 31.60 -45.29 62.83
N ILE A 141 31.57 -46.63 62.79
CA ILE A 141 30.89 -47.38 61.72
C ILE A 141 29.37 -47.36 61.93
N GLU A 142 28.90 -47.42 63.17
CA GLU A 142 27.47 -47.36 63.48
C GLU A 142 26.89 -45.97 63.24
N GLU A 143 27.63 -44.92 63.58
CA GLU A 143 27.28 -43.54 63.24
C GLU A 143 27.19 -43.35 61.71
N LEU A 144 28.17 -43.88 60.96
CA LEU A 144 28.13 -43.89 59.49
C LEU A 144 26.92 -44.66 58.95
N MET A 145 26.60 -45.84 59.50
CA MET A 145 25.44 -46.61 59.07
C MET A 145 24.13 -45.87 59.33
N ASN A 146 24.02 -45.17 60.46
CA ASN A 146 22.83 -44.37 60.78
C ASN A 146 22.73 -43.13 59.88
N GLU A 147 23.84 -42.43 59.63
CA GLU A 147 23.87 -41.29 58.68
C GLU A 147 23.48 -41.73 57.26
N TYR A 148 23.97 -42.89 56.80
CA TYR A 148 23.56 -43.45 55.51
C TYR A 148 22.08 -43.84 55.49
N ARG A 149 21.55 -44.42 56.57
CA ARG A 149 20.11 -44.75 56.67
C ARG A 149 19.24 -43.50 56.59
N ASP A 150 19.56 -42.47 57.37
CA ASP A 150 18.83 -41.20 57.34
C ASP A 150 18.93 -40.54 55.96
N THR A 151 20.08 -40.64 55.29
CA THR A 151 20.26 -40.13 53.92
C THR A 151 19.40 -40.90 52.92
N PHE A 152 19.33 -42.23 53.02
CA PHE A 152 18.50 -43.06 52.16
C PHE A 152 17.00 -42.82 52.37
N ASP A 153 16.55 -42.70 53.62
CA ASP A 153 15.14 -42.42 53.94
C ASP A 153 14.73 -41.03 53.42
N ASN A 154 15.61 -40.03 53.55
CA ASN A 154 15.36 -38.69 53.01
C ASN A 154 15.40 -38.66 51.47
N LEU A 155 16.23 -39.48 50.83
CA LEU A 155 16.31 -39.62 49.38
C LEU A 155 14.98 -40.11 48.78
N GLU A 156 14.31 -41.08 49.41
CA GLU A 156 13.02 -41.57 48.93
C GLU A 156 11.93 -40.50 49.01
N VAL A 157 11.88 -39.75 50.11
CA VAL A 157 10.93 -38.64 50.28
C VAL A 157 11.18 -37.54 49.25
N GLU A 158 12.43 -37.13 49.07
CA GLU A 158 12.80 -36.08 48.13
C GLU A 158 12.59 -36.49 46.68
N LEU A 159 12.90 -37.75 46.33
CA LEU A 159 12.64 -38.28 44.98
C LEU A 159 11.14 -38.31 44.66
N ASN A 160 10.31 -38.74 45.62
CA ASN A 160 8.86 -38.74 45.44
C ASN A 160 8.30 -37.31 45.31
N ARG A 161 8.82 -36.35 46.08
CA ARG A 161 8.46 -34.93 45.95
C ARG A 161 8.80 -34.38 44.57
N GLN A 162 10.02 -34.59 44.10
CA GLN A 162 10.45 -34.15 42.77
C GLN A 162 9.65 -34.82 41.65
N LEU A 163 9.31 -36.11 41.80
CA LEU A 163 8.51 -36.83 40.82
C LEU A 163 7.08 -36.25 40.69
N GLU A 164 6.46 -35.87 41.81
CA GLU A 164 5.13 -35.22 41.79
C GLU A 164 5.16 -33.81 41.20
N GLU A 165 6.24 -33.05 41.45
CA GLU A 165 6.44 -31.73 40.81
C GLU A 165 6.58 -31.89 39.29
N VAL A 166 7.40 -32.82 38.82
CA VAL A 166 7.57 -33.09 37.38
C VAL A 166 6.26 -33.55 36.74
N LYS A 167 5.47 -34.42 37.41
CA LYS A 167 4.14 -34.82 36.91
C LYS A 167 3.20 -33.62 36.79
N THR A 168 3.23 -32.71 37.76
CA THR A 168 2.39 -31.51 37.76
C THR A 168 2.77 -30.57 36.63
N GLU A 169 4.06 -30.28 36.44
CA GLU A 169 4.56 -29.45 35.34
C GLU A 169 4.27 -30.07 33.97
N LEU A 170 4.39 -31.40 33.84
CA LEU A 170 4.09 -32.12 32.60
C LEU A 170 2.61 -31.98 32.24
N ASN A 171 1.70 -32.14 33.22
CA ASN A 171 0.26 -31.99 33.00
C ASN A 171 -0.11 -30.55 32.60
N GLN A 172 0.51 -29.55 33.22
CA GLN A 172 0.33 -28.14 32.86
C GLN A 172 0.81 -27.87 31.42
N THR A 173 1.98 -28.41 31.06
CA THR A 173 2.55 -28.28 29.71
C THR A 173 1.66 -28.93 28.66
N GLN A 174 1.12 -30.12 28.93
CA GLN A 174 0.16 -30.79 28.05
C GLN A 174 -1.10 -29.96 27.85
N THR A 175 -1.68 -29.42 28.93
CA THR A 175 -2.88 -28.56 28.87
C THR A 175 -2.63 -27.30 28.04
N LEU A 176 -1.48 -26.65 28.24
CA LEU A 176 -1.11 -25.46 27.48
C LEU A 176 -0.91 -25.80 25.99
N SER A 177 -0.23 -26.90 25.68
CA SER A 177 -0.04 -27.37 24.30
C SER A 177 -1.36 -27.66 23.59
N GLU A 178 -2.34 -28.25 24.28
CA GLU A 178 -3.66 -28.50 23.70
C GLU A 178 -4.43 -27.20 23.44
N THR A 179 -4.37 -26.25 24.37
CA THR A 179 -4.98 -24.92 24.23
C THR A 179 -4.36 -24.17 23.04
N THR A 180 -3.03 -24.12 22.95
CA THR A 180 -2.33 -23.50 21.82
C THR A 180 -2.69 -24.17 20.51
N ARG A 181 -2.80 -25.50 20.46
CA ARG A 181 -3.22 -26.20 19.24
C ARG A 181 -4.64 -25.80 18.82
N GLN A 182 -5.58 -25.67 19.76
CA GLN A 182 -6.93 -25.22 19.48
C GLN A 182 -6.97 -23.78 18.96
N GLU A 183 -6.18 -22.88 19.56
CA GLU A 183 -6.05 -21.50 19.09
C GLU A 183 -5.47 -21.42 17.68
N VAL A 184 -4.42 -22.19 17.38
CA VAL A 184 -3.81 -22.26 16.04
C VAL A 184 -4.81 -22.76 15.00
N GLU A 185 -5.58 -23.81 15.29
CA GLU A 185 -6.62 -24.30 14.37
C GLU A 185 -7.75 -23.27 14.18
N SER A 186 -8.13 -22.55 15.24
CA SER A 186 -9.09 -21.44 15.15
C SER A 186 -8.58 -20.31 14.25
N TYR A 187 -7.33 -19.88 14.43
CA TYR A 187 -6.70 -18.87 13.58
C TYR A 187 -6.55 -19.34 12.14
N LYS A 188 -6.23 -20.62 11.92
CA LYS A 188 -6.17 -21.23 10.58
C LYS A 188 -7.54 -21.21 9.91
N ALA A 189 -8.62 -21.58 10.60
CA ALA A 189 -9.98 -21.51 10.08
C ALA A 189 -10.41 -20.07 9.74
N LEU A 190 -10.06 -19.10 10.59
CA LEU A 190 -10.29 -17.67 10.32
C LEU A 190 -9.49 -17.17 9.11
N LEU A 191 -8.24 -17.63 8.94
CA LEU A 191 -7.43 -17.28 7.79
C LEU A 191 -8.01 -17.89 6.50
N GLU A 192 -8.39 -19.17 6.53
CA GLU A 192 -9.06 -19.84 5.40
C GLU A 192 -10.39 -19.15 5.03
N ALA A 193 -11.17 -18.70 6.02
CA ALA A 193 -12.39 -17.93 5.80
C ALA A 193 -12.13 -16.53 5.22
N ASN A 194 -11.06 -15.85 5.65
CA ASN A 194 -10.66 -14.53 5.12
C ASN A 194 -9.99 -14.61 3.73
N LEU A 195 -9.51 -15.78 3.32
CA LEU A 195 -8.91 -16.03 2.00
C LEU A 195 -9.93 -16.28 0.88
N ALA A 196 -11.23 -15.96 1.08
CA ALA A 196 -12.34 -16.17 0.15
C ALA A 196 -12.23 -15.53 -1.25
N LEU A 197 -11.10 -14.90 -1.59
CA LEU A 197 -10.81 -14.30 -2.90
C LEU A 197 -9.72 -15.04 -3.71
N LYS A 198 -9.29 -16.24 -3.29
CA LYS A 198 -8.15 -16.94 -3.92
C LYS A 198 -8.48 -17.90 -5.07
N LYS A 199 -9.74 -18.22 -5.38
CA LYS A 199 -10.03 -19.05 -6.56
C LYS A 199 -10.36 -18.19 -7.76
N THR A 200 -9.75 -18.53 -8.89
CA THR A 200 -10.13 -18.00 -10.20
C THR A 200 -11.63 -18.28 -10.42
N GLY A 201 -12.45 -17.23 -10.47
CA GLY A 201 -13.90 -17.33 -10.71
C GLY A 201 -14.81 -17.19 -9.48
N ASP A 202 -14.28 -17.02 -8.27
CA ASP A 202 -15.12 -16.70 -7.11
C ASP A 202 -15.67 -15.26 -7.23
N THR A 203 -16.96 -15.09 -6.97
CA THR A 203 -17.63 -13.78 -6.96
C THR A 203 -17.77 -13.30 -5.53
N ALA A 204 -17.13 -12.19 -5.19
CA ALA A 204 -17.40 -11.51 -3.92
C ALA A 204 -18.71 -10.72 -4.02
N THR A 205 -19.70 -11.12 -3.24
CA THR A 205 -20.98 -10.39 -3.11
C THR A 205 -21.10 -9.84 -1.68
N GLY A 206 -21.28 -8.53 -1.54
CA GLY A 206 -21.46 -7.87 -0.24
C GLY A 206 -21.26 -6.36 -0.30
N THR A 207 -21.61 -5.65 0.79
CA THR A 207 -21.36 -4.21 0.93
C THR A 207 -19.99 -4.00 1.56
N ILE A 208 -19.11 -3.27 0.86
CA ILE A 208 -17.82 -2.87 1.38
C ILE A 208 -17.94 -1.45 1.95
N ASN A 209 -17.90 -1.32 3.28
CA ASN A 209 -17.92 -0.01 3.96
C ASN A 209 -16.48 0.43 4.24
N ASN A 210 -16.01 1.48 3.58
CA ASN A 210 -14.66 2.02 3.78
C ASN A 210 -14.73 3.54 3.95
N THR A 211 -14.02 4.07 4.97
CA THR A 211 -13.94 5.50 5.27
C THR A 211 -12.73 6.18 4.65
N ALA A 212 -11.81 5.45 4.01
CA ALA A 212 -10.63 6.01 3.35
C ALA A 212 -10.98 6.82 2.09
N GLU A 213 -10.21 7.88 1.81
CA GLU A 213 -10.37 8.68 0.57
C GLU A 213 -9.91 7.94 -0.69
N SER A 214 -8.88 7.10 -0.56
CA SER A 214 -8.48 6.11 -1.57
C SER A 214 -8.79 4.72 -1.00
N ALA A 215 -9.95 4.17 -1.33
CA ALA A 215 -10.48 2.99 -0.67
C ALA A 215 -9.91 1.69 -1.24
N TYR A 216 -9.80 1.61 -2.56
CA TYR A 216 -9.29 0.41 -3.25
C TYR A 216 -8.51 0.80 -4.49
N THR A 217 -7.35 0.16 -4.68
CA THR A 217 -6.52 0.33 -5.87
C THR A 217 -6.14 -1.05 -6.40
N VAL A 218 -6.43 -1.28 -7.67
CA VAL A 218 -5.87 -2.40 -8.44
C VAL A 218 -4.55 -1.92 -9.01
N SER A 219 -3.44 -2.48 -8.53
CA SER A 219 -2.08 -2.11 -8.94
C SER A 219 -1.34 -3.29 -9.55
N TYR A 220 -0.41 -3.01 -10.46
CA TYR A 220 0.52 -3.98 -11.01
C TYR A 220 1.95 -3.45 -10.99
N GLY A 221 2.94 -4.35 -11.06
CA GLY A 221 4.34 -3.97 -11.19
C GLY A 221 4.66 -3.61 -12.63
N TYR A 222 4.88 -2.34 -12.92
CA TYR A 222 5.32 -1.88 -14.23
C TYR A 222 6.84 -2.05 -14.36
N LEU A 223 7.27 -3.00 -15.19
CA LEU A 223 8.67 -3.27 -15.45
C LEU A 223 9.18 -2.38 -16.58
N ARG A 224 10.32 -1.72 -16.35
CA ARG A 224 11.05 -0.91 -17.33
C ARG A 224 12.56 -1.10 -17.14
N HIS A 225 13.20 -1.74 -18.12
CA HIS A 225 14.64 -2.03 -18.10
C HIS A 225 15.34 -1.42 -19.32
N TYR A 226 16.43 -0.70 -19.13
CA TYR A 226 17.19 -0.10 -20.23
C TYR A 226 18.02 -1.15 -20.97
N ILE A 227 17.82 -1.29 -22.28
CA ILE A 227 18.54 -2.23 -23.15
C ILE A 227 19.37 -1.53 -24.23
N GLY A 228 19.11 -0.24 -24.49
CA GLY A 228 19.62 0.47 -25.66
C GLY A 228 18.92 0.01 -26.95
N ALA A 229 19.06 0.78 -28.03
CA ALA A 229 18.50 0.40 -29.34
C ALA A 229 19.19 -0.88 -29.84
N GLN A 230 18.39 -1.83 -30.34
CA GLN A 230 18.87 -3.13 -30.81
C GLN A 230 18.43 -3.36 -32.26
N PRO A 231 19.24 -4.01 -33.12
CA PRO A 231 18.82 -4.32 -34.48
C PRO A 231 17.73 -5.39 -34.50
N THR A 232 16.89 -5.36 -35.54
CA THR A 232 15.88 -6.40 -35.81
C THR A 232 16.49 -7.80 -35.78
N GLY A 233 15.80 -8.75 -35.16
CA GLY A 233 16.24 -10.14 -35.01
C GLY A 233 17.12 -10.40 -33.79
N THR A 234 17.53 -9.37 -33.03
CA THR A 234 18.27 -9.55 -31.77
C THR A 234 17.36 -10.21 -30.72
N VAL A 235 17.87 -11.25 -30.05
CA VAL A 235 17.18 -11.84 -28.89
C VAL A 235 17.58 -11.08 -27.63
N VAL A 236 16.58 -10.51 -26.96
CA VAL A 236 16.71 -9.87 -25.65
C VAL A 236 16.08 -10.79 -24.62
N ARG A 237 16.93 -11.48 -23.82
CA ARG A 237 16.46 -12.29 -22.70
C ARG A 237 16.28 -11.41 -21.48
N MET A 238 15.07 -11.37 -20.93
CA MET A 238 14.72 -10.58 -19.76
C MET A 238 14.49 -11.49 -18.57
N TYR A 239 15.15 -11.22 -17.44
CA TYR A 239 14.93 -11.87 -16.16
C TYR A 239 14.31 -10.90 -15.16
N ILE A 240 13.41 -11.40 -14.33
CA ILE A 240 12.95 -10.73 -13.10
C ILE A 240 13.76 -11.25 -11.90
N GLY A 241 13.95 -10.42 -10.87
CA GLY A 241 14.68 -10.81 -9.69
C GLY A 241 14.01 -10.36 -8.40
N TYR A 242 14.12 -11.23 -7.41
CA TYR A 242 13.63 -11.04 -6.05
C TYR A 242 14.80 -10.84 -5.09
N THR A 243 14.49 -10.56 -3.83
CA THR A 243 15.51 -10.49 -2.78
C THR A 243 16.25 -11.84 -2.69
N GLY A 244 17.56 -11.82 -2.89
CA GLY A 244 18.44 -12.99 -2.75
C GLY A 244 18.55 -13.92 -3.96
N HIS A 245 17.64 -13.88 -4.95
CA HIS A 245 17.68 -14.79 -6.11
C HIS A 245 17.13 -14.17 -7.41
N TRP A 246 17.37 -14.84 -8.55
CA TRP A 246 16.78 -14.52 -9.85
C TRP A 246 15.58 -15.43 -10.11
N GLY A 247 14.51 -14.86 -10.63
CA GLY A 247 13.29 -15.57 -11.02
C GLY A 247 13.34 -16.07 -12.46
N SER A 248 12.16 -16.23 -13.05
CA SER A 248 11.99 -16.69 -14.43
C SER A 248 12.45 -15.65 -15.46
N TYR A 249 12.53 -16.08 -16.72
CA TYR A 249 12.89 -15.23 -17.85
C TYR A 249 11.95 -15.40 -19.03
N VAL A 250 11.98 -14.43 -19.94
CA VAL A 250 11.37 -14.49 -21.27
C VAL A 250 12.36 -14.02 -22.34
N ASP A 251 12.27 -14.59 -23.53
CA ASP A 251 13.07 -14.18 -24.69
C ASP A 251 12.22 -13.38 -25.66
N ILE A 252 12.64 -12.15 -25.96
CA ILE A 252 11.94 -11.26 -26.90
C ILE A 252 12.82 -11.06 -28.12
N VAL A 253 12.28 -11.29 -29.31
CA VAL A 253 12.98 -11.00 -30.57
C VAL A 253 12.62 -9.58 -31.02
N VAL A 254 13.64 -8.75 -31.23
CA VAL A 254 13.45 -7.36 -31.64
C VAL A 254 12.83 -7.29 -33.04
N GLY A 255 11.73 -6.54 -33.18
CA GLY A 255 10.98 -6.37 -34.42
C GLY A 255 9.73 -7.24 -34.53
N GLU A 256 9.52 -8.19 -33.62
CA GLU A 256 8.26 -8.92 -33.52
C GLU A 256 7.16 -8.04 -32.89
N THR A 257 5.90 -8.42 -33.09
CA THR A 257 4.72 -7.65 -32.65
C THR A 257 3.96 -8.30 -31.48
N SER A 258 4.35 -9.50 -31.07
CA SER A 258 3.65 -10.28 -30.06
C SER A 258 4.16 -9.95 -28.66
N ILE A 259 3.25 -9.91 -27.68
CA ILE A 259 3.61 -9.90 -26.26
C ILE A 259 4.19 -11.28 -25.91
N VAL A 260 5.32 -11.30 -25.21
CA VAL A 260 5.95 -12.53 -24.73
C VAL A 260 5.66 -12.68 -23.23
N SER A 261 5.13 -13.82 -22.82
CA SER A 261 4.78 -14.12 -21.43
C SER A 261 5.18 -15.55 -21.07
N ASN A 262 5.54 -15.76 -19.80
CA ASN A 262 5.74 -17.09 -19.23
C ASN A 262 4.73 -17.43 -18.11
N GLY A 263 3.71 -16.60 -17.92
CA GLY A 263 2.72 -16.72 -16.84
C GLY A 263 3.08 -15.92 -15.57
N ASP A 264 4.36 -15.78 -15.25
CA ASP A 264 4.81 -14.98 -14.09
C ASP A 264 4.83 -13.48 -14.43
N PHE A 265 5.36 -13.15 -15.60
CA PHE A 265 5.46 -11.79 -16.11
C PHE A 265 5.39 -11.80 -17.64
N PHE A 266 5.12 -10.63 -18.21
CA PHE A 266 5.15 -10.46 -19.66
C PHE A 266 5.93 -9.21 -20.06
N MET A 267 6.40 -9.23 -21.30
CA MET A 267 7.14 -8.14 -21.93
C MET A 267 6.44 -7.71 -23.21
N ASN A 268 6.31 -6.39 -23.36
CA ASN A 268 5.81 -5.77 -24.57
C ASN A 268 6.79 -5.96 -25.74
N PRO A 269 6.31 -5.91 -26.99
CA PRO A 269 7.17 -5.99 -28.18
C PRO A 269 8.26 -4.90 -28.18
N ILE A 270 9.46 -5.25 -28.65
CA ILE A 270 10.60 -4.32 -28.74
C ILE A 270 10.81 -3.95 -30.22
N THR A 271 10.81 -2.66 -30.54
CA THR A 271 11.16 -2.17 -31.89
C THR A 271 12.65 -1.78 -31.97
N PRO A 272 13.24 -1.68 -33.16
CA PRO A 272 14.65 -1.28 -33.30
C PRO A 272 14.99 0.11 -32.75
N SER A 273 13.99 1.00 -32.61
CA SER A 273 14.15 2.33 -32.02
C SER A 273 13.92 2.35 -30.50
N THR A 274 13.42 1.25 -29.92
CA THR A 274 13.12 1.16 -28.50
C THR A 274 14.40 1.00 -27.69
N THR A 275 14.58 1.82 -26.65
CA THR A 275 15.75 1.76 -25.75
C THR A 275 15.45 1.08 -24.41
N TYR A 276 14.17 0.80 -24.11
CA TYR A 276 13.73 0.15 -22.88
C TYR A 276 12.85 -1.06 -23.19
N ALA A 277 13.18 -2.20 -22.60
CA ALA A 277 12.23 -3.31 -22.51
C ALA A 277 11.19 -2.97 -21.44
N THR A 278 9.91 -3.04 -21.78
CA THR A 278 8.81 -2.72 -20.85
C THR A 278 7.84 -3.89 -20.73
N GLY A 279 7.16 -4.00 -19.60
CA GLY A 279 6.26 -5.11 -19.34
C GLY A 279 5.53 -4.98 -18.01
N VAL A 280 4.89 -6.07 -17.59
CA VAL A 280 4.25 -6.19 -16.28
C VAL A 280 4.85 -7.38 -15.56
N ALA A 281 5.23 -7.17 -14.31
CA ALA A 281 5.80 -8.17 -13.42
C ALA A 281 5.11 -8.13 -12.04
N PRO A 282 5.29 -9.17 -11.21
CA PRO A 282 4.81 -9.18 -9.83
C PRO A 282 5.35 -7.98 -9.03
N LEU A 283 4.55 -7.49 -8.08
CA LEU A 283 4.84 -6.26 -7.32
C LEU A 283 6.07 -6.37 -6.40
N ASP A 284 6.47 -7.59 -6.04
CA ASP A 284 7.61 -7.91 -5.20
C ASP A 284 8.93 -8.07 -5.99
N VAL A 285 8.90 -7.92 -7.32
CA VAL A 285 10.11 -7.85 -8.15
C VAL A 285 10.85 -6.55 -7.88
N THR A 286 12.09 -6.63 -7.40
CA THR A 286 12.89 -5.46 -7.01
C THR A 286 14.01 -5.11 -8.00
N ARG A 287 14.30 -6.03 -8.93
CA ARG A 287 15.38 -5.89 -9.91
C ARG A 287 15.09 -6.69 -11.19
N SER A 288 15.78 -6.36 -12.27
CA SER A 288 15.74 -7.12 -13.52
C SER A 288 17.13 -7.17 -14.15
N LYS A 289 17.35 -8.15 -15.02
CA LYS A 289 18.52 -8.17 -15.90
C LYS A 289 18.15 -8.51 -17.33
N SER A 290 18.87 -7.94 -18.27
CA SER A 290 18.83 -8.32 -19.68
C SER A 290 20.08 -9.12 -20.04
N VAL A 291 19.94 -10.07 -20.96
CA VAL A 291 21.07 -10.76 -21.61
C VAL A 291 20.90 -10.58 -23.11
N ILE A 292 21.86 -9.89 -23.72
CA ILE A 292 21.85 -9.56 -25.15
C ILE A 292 23.22 -9.93 -25.70
N ASN A 293 23.27 -10.82 -26.70
CA ASN A 293 24.53 -11.33 -27.27
C ASN A 293 25.51 -11.82 -26.17
N SER A 294 24.99 -12.58 -25.20
CA SER A 294 25.71 -13.10 -24.03
C SER A 294 26.27 -12.04 -23.06
N VAL A 295 25.91 -10.77 -23.21
CA VAL A 295 26.27 -9.71 -22.25
C VAL A 295 25.12 -9.49 -21.28
N GLU A 296 25.39 -9.67 -19.98
CA GLU A 296 24.42 -9.38 -18.92
C GLU A 296 24.44 -7.91 -18.52
N LYS A 297 23.25 -7.29 -18.39
CA LYS A 297 23.08 -5.96 -17.80
C LYS A 297 22.02 -6.04 -16.70
N THR A 298 22.44 -5.76 -15.46
CA THR A 298 21.56 -5.77 -14.29
C THR A 298 21.13 -4.35 -13.95
N ALA A 299 19.88 -4.19 -13.52
CA ALA A 299 19.36 -2.94 -12.99
C ALA A 299 18.45 -3.19 -11.78
N SER A 300 18.56 -2.32 -10.79
CA SER A 300 17.68 -2.28 -9.61
C SER A 300 16.55 -1.28 -9.81
N ASN A 301 15.46 -1.42 -9.06
CA ASN A 301 14.29 -0.51 -9.09
C ASN A 301 13.66 -0.38 -10.49
N THR A 302 13.71 -1.46 -11.27
CA THR A 302 13.15 -1.49 -12.63
C THR A 302 11.66 -1.75 -12.64
N THR A 303 11.08 -2.20 -11.51
CA THR A 303 9.64 -2.43 -11.38
C THR A 303 9.08 -1.39 -10.44
N ASN A 304 8.11 -0.61 -10.92
CA ASN A 304 7.43 0.41 -10.13
C ASN A 304 5.95 0.07 -10.02
N MET A 305 5.33 0.34 -8.88
CA MET A 305 3.89 0.16 -8.73
C MET A 305 3.16 1.15 -9.62
N LYS A 306 2.19 0.65 -10.40
CA LYS A 306 1.29 1.47 -11.22
C LYS A 306 -0.15 1.08 -10.97
N SER A 307 -0.98 2.07 -10.62
CA SER A 307 -2.42 1.89 -10.47
C SER A 307 -3.08 1.69 -11.85
N ALA A 308 -3.89 0.64 -11.98
CA ALA A 308 -4.73 0.38 -13.14
C ALA A 308 -6.15 0.95 -12.95
N LEU A 309 -6.71 0.76 -11.76
CA LEU A 309 -8.07 1.16 -11.40
C LEU A 309 -8.13 1.53 -9.92
N GLU A 310 -8.71 2.67 -9.63
CA GLU A 310 -8.85 3.22 -8.30
C GLU A 310 -10.32 3.53 -8.01
N PHE A 311 -10.76 3.21 -6.80
CA PHE A 311 -12.07 3.54 -6.24
C PHE A 311 -11.86 4.34 -4.97
N GLY A 312 -12.57 5.45 -4.83
CA GLY A 312 -12.40 6.31 -3.67
C GLY A 312 -13.52 7.31 -3.48
N ARG A 313 -13.25 8.28 -2.61
CA ARG A 313 -14.13 9.43 -2.36
C ARG A 313 -13.33 10.72 -2.29
N SER A 314 -13.95 11.83 -2.64
CA SER A 314 -13.46 13.19 -2.43
C SER A 314 -14.52 13.91 -1.61
N GLY A 315 -14.33 14.00 -0.30
CA GLY A 315 -15.42 14.36 0.62
C GLY A 315 -16.53 13.29 0.58
N GLU A 316 -17.75 13.71 0.26
CA GLU A 316 -18.93 12.83 0.12
C GLU A 316 -19.09 12.21 -1.29
N LYS A 317 -18.29 12.65 -2.27
CA LYS A 317 -18.42 12.21 -3.66
C LYS A 317 -17.58 10.95 -3.91
N GLY A 318 -18.23 9.84 -4.23
CA GLY A 318 -17.55 8.65 -4.74
C GLY A 318 -16.96 8.89 -6.14
N TRP A 319 -15.81 8.31 -6.42
CA TRP A 319 -15.17 8.37 -7.74
C TRP A 319 -14.53 7.02 -8.12
N VAL A 320 -14.45 6.78 -9.43
CA VAL A 320 -13.73 5.67 -10.06
C VAL A 320 -12.79 6.25 -11.10
N LYS A 321 -11.52 5.84 -11.10
CA LYS A 321 -10.49 6.38 -12.00
C LYS A 321 -9.60 5.24 -12.49
N GLY A 322 -9.35 5.15 -13.79
CA GLY A 322 -8.47 4.14 -14.34
C GLY A 322 -8.47 4.15 -15.87
N ASP A 323 -7.53 3.40 -16.44
CA ASP A 323 -7.50 3.07 -17.86
C ASP A 323 -8.07 1.65 -18.00
N THR A 324 -9.40 1.54 -18.09
CA THR A 324 -10.12 0.27 -17.99
C THR A 324 -11.11 0.05 -19.11
N GLU A 325 -11.20 -1.20 -19.55
CA GLU A 325 -12.23 -1.68 -20.46
C GLU A 325 -13.38 -2.29 -19.65
N ILE A 326 -14.61 -1.85 -19.91
CA ILE A 326 -15.82 -2.38 -19.27
C ILE A 326 -16.55 -3.25 -20.30
N ASN A 327 -16.49 -4.57 -20.12
CA ASN A 327 -17.26 -5.51 -20.92
C ASN A 327 -18.68 -5.65 -20.35
N GLY A 328 -19.68 -5.19 -21.11
CA GLY A 328 -21.09 -5.23 -20.71
C GLY A 328 -21.72 -3.83 -20.61
N THR A 329 -22.69 -3.66 -19.70
CA THR A 329 -23.45 -2.41 -19.56
C THR A 329 -22.88 -1.54 -18.45
N LEU A 330 -22.58 -0.27 -18.76
CA LEU A 330 -22.35 0.80 -17.78
C LEU A 330 -23.63 1.63 -17.62
N SER A 331 -24.31 1.50 -16.47
CA SER A 331 -25.56 2.20 -16.17
C SER A 331 -25.36 3.30 -15.14
N PHE A 332 -26.08 4.42 -15.32
CA PHE A 332 -26.08 5.55 -14.39
C PHE A 332 -27.50 5.78 -13.85
N ASP A 333 -27.66 5.89 -12.52
CA ASP A 333 -28.94 6.26 -11.90
C ASP A 333 -29.13 7.79 -11.95
N ILE A 334 -29.92 8.25 -12.93
CA ILE A 334 -30.16 9.67 -13.20
C ILE A 334 -30.75 10.40 -11.98
N GLY A 335 -31.48 9.71 -11.08
CA GLY A 335 -32.05 10.31 -9.88
C GLY A 335 -31.02 10.63 -8.78
N LYS A 336 -29.81 10.09 -8.88
CA LYS A 336 -28.78 10.17 -7.83
C LYS A 336 -27.47 10.82 -8.28
N ILE A 337 -27.25 11.02 -9.57
CA ILE A 337 -26.06 11.70 -10.09
C ILE A 337 -26.40 13.07 -10.66
N ASN A 338 -25.45 14.00 -10.60
CA ASN A 338 -25.54 15.25 -11.34
C ASN A 338 -25.24 14.91 -12.82
N PRO A 339 -26.21 14.98 -13.74
CA PRO A 339 -26.30 14.13 -14.94
C PRO A 339 -25.35 14.48 -16.11
N ALA A 340 -24.33 15.31 -15.91
CA ALA A 340 -23.48 15.78 -16.98
C ALA A 340 -22.23 14.89 -17.15
N ILE A 341 -22.03 14.38 -18.38
CA ILE A 341 -20.76 13.77 -18.80
C ILE A 341 -19.76 14.90 -19.02
N PHE A 342 -18.64 14.89 -18.30
CA PHE A 342 -17.56 15.85 -18.46
C PHE A 342 -16.36 15.22 -19.17
N TYR A 343 -15.81 15.92 -20.16
CA TYR A 343 -14.52 15.59 -20.76
C TYR A 343 -13.46 16.48 -20.13
N ASP A 344 -12.56 15.90 -19.31
CA ASP A 344 -11.48 16.66 -18.67
C ASP A 344 -10.31 16.90 -19.64
N ALA A 345 -10.00 18.17 -19.88
CA ALA A 345 -8.89 18.60 -20.74
C ALA A 345 -7.64 19.01 -19.94
N SER A 346 -7.59 18.77 -18.62
CA SER A 346 -6.47 19.16 -17.74
C SER A 346 -5.10 18.61 -18.20
N ASN A 347 -5.08 17.42 -18.77
CA ASN A 347 -3.87 16.72 -19.23
C ASN A 347 -3.57 16.90 -20.74
N ILE A 348 -4.32 17.74 -21.45
CA ILE A 348 -4.08 18.03 -22.86
C ILE A 348 -3.10 19.21 -22.96
N THR A 349 -2.05 19.07 -23.79
CA THR A 349 -1.11 20.17 -24.05
C THR A 349 -1.75 21.23 -24.94
N ASP A 350 -1.32 22.49 -24.86
CA ASP A 350 -1.97 23.62 -25.54
C ASP A 350 -2.04 23.50 -27.08
N THR A 351 -1.24 22.63 -27.69
CA THR A 351 -1.19 22.40 -29.14
C THR A 351 -1.76 21.05 -29.58
N GLN A 352 -2.09 20.15 -28.64
CA GLN A 352 -2.55 18.81 -28.97
C GLN A 352 -3.97 18.86 -29.57
N SER A 353 -4.13 18.24 -30.74
CA SER A 353 -5.45 18.02 -31.35
C SER A 353 -6.11 16.77 -30.76
N TRP A 354 -7.42 16.83 -30.55
CA TRP A 354 -8.16 15.72 -29.94
C TRP A 354 -9.62 15.67 -30.38
N ALA A 355 -10.19 14.47 -30.28
CA ALA A 355 -11.59 14.15 -30.56
C ALA A 355 -12.05 13.11 -29.52
N ARG A 356 -13.12 13.40 -28.79
CA ARG A 356 -13.64 12.58 -27.68
C ARG A 356 -15.16 12.47 -27.79
N GLY A 357 -15.69 11.29 -27.55
CA GLY A 357 -17.11 11.04 -27.70
C GLY A 357 -17.51 9.63 -27.28
N ILE A 358 -18.79 9.36 -27.44
CA ILE A 358 -19.41 8.06 -27.20
C ILE A 358 -19.83 7.52 -28.56
N GLY A 359 -19.44 6.29 -28.88
CA GLY A 359 -19.58 5.78 -30.24
C GLY A 359 -19.30 4.30 -30.37
N ALA A 360 -19.53 3.78 -31.58
CA ALA A 360 -19.26 2.38 -31.94
C ALA A 360 -17.93 2.27 -32.68
N ARG A 361 -17.20 1.17 -32.45
CA ARG A 361 -15.93 0.86 -33.12
C ARG A 361 -15.87 -0.61 -33.55
N ALA A 362 -15.18 -0.89 -34.65
CA ALA A 362 -14.80 -2.22 -35.09
C ALA A 362 -13.44 -2.11 -35.80
N GLY A 363 -12.35 -2.13 -35.01
CA GLY A 363 -11.03 -1.66 -35.45
C GLY A 363 -11.01 -0.13 -35.53
N ASP A 364 -11.59 0.40 -36.60
CA ASP A 364 -11.80 1.84 -36.77
C ASP A 364 -13.10 2.33 -36.10
N ARG A 365 -13.25 3.65 -36.00
CA ARG A 365 -14.51 4.27 -35.59
C ARG A 365 -15.59 4.05 -36.66
N LEU A 366 -16.79 3.68 -36.23
CA LEU A 366 -17.96 3.51 -37.09
C LEU A 366 -18.92 4.68 -36.99
N SER A 367 -19.16 5.14 -35.75
CA SER A 367 -19.99 6.31 -35.46
C SER A 367 -19.59 6.89 -34.11
N GLU A 368 -19.74 8.21 -33.93
CA GLU A 368 -19.43 8.87 -32.67
C GLU A 368 -20.28 10.14 -32.51
N PHE A 369 -20.87 10.29 -31.32
CA PHE A 369 -21.35 11.57 -30.81
C PHE A 369 -20.25 12.15 -29.93
N GLY A 370 -19.71 13.32 -30.28
CA GLY A 370 -18.53 13.82 -29.62
C GLY A 370 -18.23 15.30 -29.79
N ILE A 371 -17.07 15.66 -29.29
CA ILE A 371 -16.48 17.00 -29.35
C ILE A 371 -15.04 16.91 -29.84
N SER A 372 -14.58 17.92 -30.57
CA SER A 372 -13.18 18.02 -30.98
C SER A 372 -12.59 19.39 -30.68
N GLY A 373 -11.28 19.42 -30.50
CA GLY A 373 -10.58 20.61 -30.05
C GLY A 373 -9.08 20.56 -30.31
N VAL A 374 -8.45 21.69 -30.01
CA VAL A 374 -7.00 21.85 -29.96
C VAL A 374 -6.68 22.52 -28.63
N GLY A 375 -5.72 21.98 -27.89
CA GLY A 375 -5.41 22.48 -26.56
C GLY A 375 -6.58 22.32 -25.59
N LYS A 376 -6.78 23.34 -24.75
CA LYS A 376 -7.86 23.37 -23.76
C LYS A 376 -9.17 23.96 -24.31
N THR A 377 -9.29 24.11 -25.63
CA THR A 377 -10.44 24.73 -26.28
C THR A 377 -11.22 23.71 -27.12
N VAL A 378 -12.54 23.70 -26.92
CA VAL A 378 -13.48 22.96 -27.77
C VAL A 378 -13.78 23.77 -29.02
N ASN A 379 -13.44 23.20 -30.18
CA ASN A 379 -13.63 23.81 -31.49
C ASN A 379 -14.92 23.35 -32.16
N SER A 380 -15.39 22.13 -31.89
CA SER A 380 -16.63 21.63 -32.49
C SER A 380 -17.35 20.58 -31.65
N MET A 381 -18.64 20.43 -31.93
CA MET A 381 -19.47 19.29 -31.55
C MET A 381 -19.89 18.54 -32.82
N TYR A 382 -19.97 17.21 -32.77
CA TYR A 382 -20.35 16.42 -33.95
C TYR A 382 -21.12 15.16 -33.61
N MET A 383 -21.92 14.72 -34.58
CA MET A 383 -22.50 13.38 -34.69
C MET A 383 -22.10 12.83 -36.05
N GLY A 384 -21.09 11.97 -36.09
CA GLY A 384 -20.48 11.54 -37.34
C GLY A 384 -20.43 10.05 -37.52
N PHE A 385 -20.19 9.65 -38.77
CA PHE A 385 -20.08 8.26 -39.21
C PHE A 385 -18.75 8.01 -39.96
N GLY A 386 -18.32 6.75 -40.02
CA GLY A 386 -17.09 6.31 -40.70
C GLY A 386 -15.82 6.54 -39.89
N ALA A 387 -14.66 6.28 -40.51
CA ALA A 387 -13.34 6.27 -39.84
C ALA A 387 -12.94 7.62 -39.21
N SER A 388 -13.50 8.72 -39.72
CA SER A 388 -13.25 10.09 -39.23
C SER A 388 -14.56 10.83 -38.90
N PRO A 389 -15.29 10.45 -37.83
CA PRO A 389 -16.59 11.07 -37.47
C PRO A 389 -16.53 12.57 -37.21
N TRP A 390 -15.37 13.09 -36.80
CA TRP A 390 -15.17 14.51 -36.48
C TRP A 390 -15.00 15.40 -37.72
N LEU A 391 -15.05 14.86 -38.94
CA LEU A 391 -15.01 15.67 -40.16
C LEU A 391 -16.40 16.20 -40.48
N LYS A 392 -16.47 17.48 -40.85
CA LYS A 392 -17.70 18.17 -41.28
C LYS A 392 -18.46 17.43 -42.39
N ALA A 393 -17.75 16.70 -43.26
CA ALA A 393 -18.33 15.91 -44.35
C ALA A 393 -19.10 14.65 -43.88
N ASN A 394 -18.86 14.18 -42.66
CA ASN A 394 -19.23 12.83 -42.24
C ASN A 394 -20.45 12.76 -41.32
N GLY A 395 -21.17 13.87 -41.12
CA GLY A 395 -22.40 13.89 -40.31
C GLY A 395 -22.86 15.29 -39.91
N LEU A 396 -23.51 15.39 -38.76
CA LEU A 396 -23.86 16.67 -38.14
C LEU A 396 -22.62 17.26 -37.48
N PHE A 397 -22.32 18.52 -37.75
CA PHE A 397 -21.13 19.20 -37.25
C PHE A 397 -21.49 20.63 -36.84
N ILE A 398 -21.08 21.06 -35.67
CA ILE A 398 -21.25 22.44 -35.19
C ILE A 398 -19.85 23.00 -34.94
N ASP A 399 -19.41 23.94 -35.77
CA ASP A 399 -18.14 24.63 -35.58
C ASP A 399 -18.31 25.86 -34.69
N ASN A 400 -17.66 25.85 -33.53
CA ASN A 400 -17.69 26.95 -32.59
C ASN A 400 -16.91 28.18 -33.08
N ARG A 401 -15.99 28.03 -34.04
CA ARG A 401 -15.19 29.15 -34.57
C ARG A 401 -15.97 29.93 -35.63
N SER A 402 -16.58 29.23 -36.58
CA SER A 402 -17.39 29.87 -37.63
C SER A 402 -18.84 30.09 -37.21
N LYS A 403 -19.29 29.49 -36.09
CA LYS A 403 -20.69 29.51 -35.62
C LYS A 403 -21.66 28.91 -36.64
N ILE A 404 -21.19 27.93 -37.40
CA ILE A 404 -21.95 27.25 -38.46
C ILE A 404 -22.28 25.83 -38.00
N MET A 405 -23.53 25.44 -38.22
CA MET A 405 -23.96 24.05 -38.19
C MET A 405 -23.93 23.51 -39.62
N SER A 406 -23.49 22.27 -39.80
CA SER A 406 -23.40 21.61 -41.09
C SER A 406 -23.92 20.18 -40.98
N LEU A 407 -24.53 19.68 -42.05
CA LEU A 407 -24.96 18.29 -42.17
C LEU A 407 -24.36 17.71 -43.46
N PHE A 408 -23.50 16.70 -43.31
CA PHE A 408 -22.78 16.05 -44.41
C PHE A 408 -22.04 17.04 -45.33
N GLY A 409 -21.30 17.97 -44.72
CA GLY A 409 -20.53 18.99 -45.46
C GLY A 409 -21.33 20.22 -45.88
N ILE A 410 -22.66 20.18 -45.80
CA ILE A 410 -23.54 21.26 -46.25
C ILE A 410 -23.88 22.15 -45.06
N ASP A 411 -23.65 23.45 -45.20
CA ASP A 411 -23.97 24.43 -44.15
C ASP A 411 -25.48 24.63 -44.04
N ILE A 412 -25.98 24.53 -42.81
CA ILE A 412 -27.39 24.69 -42.47
C ILE A 412 -27.63 26.17 -42.19
N GLU A 413 -28.52 26.76 -42.96
CA GLU A 413 -29.04 28.10 -42.73
C GLU A 413 -30.30 28.02 -41.87
N THR A 414 -30.48 28.96 -40.95
CA THR A 414 -31.71 29.02 -40.14
C THR A 414 -32.84 29.64 -40.96
N VAL A 415 -34.09 29.32 -40.63
CA VAL A 415 -35.25 29.99 -41.22
C VAL A 415 -35.18 31.51 -41.00
N LEU A 416 -34.76 31.93 -39.79
CA LEU A 416 -34.57 33.34 -39.46
C LEU A 416 -33.48 34.00 -40.32
N GLY A 417 -32.35 33.32 -40.53
CA GLY A 417 -31.27 33.82 -41.39
C GLY A 417 -31.69 33.89 -42.86
N SER A 418 -32.41 32.88 -43.35
CA SER A 418 -33.00 32.89 -44.70
C SER A 418 -34.03 34.02 -44.86
N GLN A 419 -34.89 34.21 -43.86
CA GLN A 419 -35.90 35.27 -43.85
C GLN A 419 -35.24 36.65 -43.79
N ALA A 420 -34.19 36.84 -42.97
CA ALA A 420 -33.43 38.07 -42.92
C ALA A 420 -32.77 38.40 -44.27
N LYS A 421 -32.26 37.40 -44.99
CA LYS A 421 -31.73 37.57 -46.35
C LYS A 421 -32.83 37.99 -47.33
N ILE A 422 -34.02 37.37 -47.28
CA ILE A 422 -35.17 37.74 -48.10
C ILE A 422 -35.67 39.14 -47.76
N ASP A 423 -35.74 39.50 -46.48
CA ASP A 423 -36.21 40.80 -46.03
C ASP A 423 -35.23 41.91 -46.41
N ALA A 424 -33.92 41.65 -46.32
CA ALA A 424 -32.89 42.55 -46.85
C ALA A 424 -33.07 42.77 -48.37
N PHE A 425 -33.33 41.71 -49.13
CA PHE A 425 -33.61 41.80 -50.56
C PHE A 425 -34.91 42.56 -50.88
N LYS A 426 -36.00 42.29 -50.14
CA LYS A 426 -37.26 43.04 -50.26
C LYS A 426 -37.07 44.52 -49.91
N LYS A 427 -36.28 44.82 -48.89
CA LYS A 427 -35.93 46.20 -48.53
C LYS A 427 -35.16 46.88 -49.66
N SER A 428 -34.25 46.17 -50.34
CA SER A 428 -33.57 46.72 -51.52
C SER A 428 -34.50 46.97 -52.72
N MET A 429 -35.62 46.25 -52.83
CA MET A 429 -36.64 46.50 -53.87
C MET A 429 -37.49 47.76 -53.58
N ASN A 430 -37.54 48.23 -52.33
CA ASN A 430 -38.27 49.43 -51.91
C ASN A 430 -37.42 50.72 -52.01
N THR A 431 -36.37 50.74 -52.83
CA THR A 431 -35.56 51.94 -53.06
C THR A 431 -36.39 53.07 -53.67
N THR A 432 -36.27 54.29 -53.15
CA THR A 432 -36.92 55.48 -53.68
C THR A 432 -36.49 55.73 -55.13
N THR A 433 -37.45 56.05 -56.01
CA THR A 433 -37.16 56.49 -57.38
C THR A 433 -36.29 57.75 -57.34
N VAL A 434 -35.08 57.67 -57.91
CA VAL A 434 -34.19 58.81 -58.09
C VAL A 434 -34.60 59.53 -59.36
N ALA A 435 -34.96 60.81 -59.25
CA ALA A 435 -35.41 61.61 -60.37
C ALA A 435 -34.30 61.81 -61.41
N LEU A 436 -34.65 61.68 -62.68
CA LEU A 436 -33.78 62.04 -63.80
C LEU A 436 -34.08 63.46 -64.26
N THR A 437 -33.04 64.19 -64.66
CA THR A 437 -33.22 65.49 -65.31
C THR A 437 -33.71 65.28 -66.73
N LEU A 438 -34.94 65.73 -66.99
CA LEU A 438 -35.54 65.70 -68.32
C LEU A 438 -34.88 66.73 -69.24
N LYS A 439 -34.64 66.34 -70.50
CA LYS A 439 -34.10 67.21 -71.54
C LYS A 439 -35.23 67.80 -72.40
N ASN A 440 -34.90 68.89 -73.11
CA ASN A 440 -35.86 69.74 -73.83
C ASN A 440 -36.83 68.95 -74.71
N GLY A 441 -38.14 69.16 -74.48
CA GLY A 441 -39.24 68.52 -75.21
C GLY A 441 -39.96 67.42 -74.44
N PHE A 442 -39.40 66.93 -73.34
CA PHE A 442 -40.04 65.92 -72.48
C PHE A 442 -40.55 66.52 -71.18
N THR A 443 -41.81 66.26 -70.84
CA THR A 443 -42.38 66.58 -69.52
C THR A 443 -42.96 65.34 -68.88
N ALA A 444 -42.87 65.25 -67.55
CA ALA A 444 -43.49 64.18 -66.80
C ALA A 444 -45.01 64.24 -66.92
N GLN A 445 -45.64 63.09 -67.10
CA GLN A 445 -47.10 62.93 -67.24
C GLN A 445 -47.68 62.18 -66.05
N ASN A 446 -49.00 62.28 -65.85
CA ASN A 446 -49.76 61.56 -64.82
C ASN A 446 -49.21 61.72 -63.39
N ASN A 447 -48.70 62.91 -63.04
CA ASN A 447 -48.04 63.20 -61.76
C ASN A 447 -46.93 62.20 -61.38
N SER A 448 -46.30 61.58 -62.38
CA SER A 448 -45.26 60.58 -62.14
C SER A 448 -43.89 61.20 -61.96
N THR A 449 -43.05 60.60 -61.11
CA THR A 449 -41.63 60.91 -61.05
C THR A 449 -40.92 60.14 -62.14
N VAL A 450 -40.35 60.86 -63.11
CA VAL A 450 -39.49 60.26 -64.14
C VAL A 450 -38.11 60.06 -63.58
N GLY A 451 -37.65 58.82 -63.53
CA GLY A 451 -36.46 58.46 -62.77
C GLY A 451 -36.08 57.00 -62.90
N TYR A 452 -35.21 56.52 -62.02
CA TYR A 452 -34.82 55.13 -61.94
C TYR A 452 -34.77 54.63 -60.49
N LEU A 453 -35.01 53.33 -60.30
CA LEU A 453 -34.60 52.60 -59.11
C LEU A 453 -33.26 51.93 -59.42
N ALA A 454 -32.30 52.01 -58.51
CA ALA A 454 -31.06 51.25 -58.57
C ALA A 454 -31.03 50.29 -57.39
N ILE A 455 -31.29 49.01 -57.68
CA ILE A 455 -31.38 47.95 -56.69
C ILE A 455 -30.03 47.23 -56.66
N PRO A 456 -29.29 47.26 -55.53
CA PRO A 456 -27.99 46.61 -55.44
C PRO A 456 -28.10 45.08 -55.59
N LEU A 457 -27.26 44.50 -56.45
CA LEU A 457 -27.12 43.06 -56.71
C LEU A 457 -25.63 42.68 -56.68
N GLY A 458 -25.05 42.60 -55.48
CA GLY A 458 -23.62 42.34 -55.31
C GLY A 458 -22.78 43.49 -55.87
N ASN A 459 -21.92 43.22 -56.85
CA ASN A 459 -21.08 44.21 -57.54
C ASN A 459 -21.78 44.86 -58.75
N ARG A 460 -23.09 44.68 -58.92
CA ARG A 460 -23.91 45.27 -59.99
C ARG A 460 -25.18 45.90 -59.41
N TYR A 461 -25.92 46.63 -60.23
CA TYR A 461 -27.25 47.11 -59.91
C TYR A 461 -28.27 46.59 -60.93
N LEU A 462 -29.44 46.19 -60.45
CA LEU A 462 -30.64 46.11 -61.27
C LEU A 462 -31.24 47.50 -61.34
N VAL A 463 -31.23 48.09 -62.52
CA VAL A 463 -31.81 49.41 -62.78
C VAL A 463 -33.18 49.24 -63.40
N TRP A 464 -34.18 49.90 -62.81
CA TRP A 464 -35.54 49.96 -63.33
C TRP A 464 -35.95 51.40 -63.55
N LEU A 465 -36.12 51.79 -64.82
CA LEU A 465 -36.64 53.11 -65.16
C LEU A 465 -38.14 53.22 -64.81
N LYS A 466 -38.55 54.40 -64.35
CA LYS A 466 -39.91 54.69 -63.89
C LYS A 466 -40.39 56.03 -64.43
N GLY A 467 -41.70 56.17 -64.46
CA GLY A 467 -42.39 57.38 -64.83
C GLY A 467 -42.91 57.36 -66.25
N TRP A 468 -43.64 58.42 -66.57
CA TRP A 468 -44.35 58.63 -67.82
C TRP A 468 -43.93 59.98 -68.39
N VAL A 469 -43.68 60.03 -69.69
CA VAL A 469 -43.34 61.27 -70.39
C VAL A 469 -44.23 61.53 -71.58
N THR A 470 -44.26 62.78 -72.04
CA THR A 470 -44.89 63.17 -73.31
C THR A 470 -44.32 62.37 -74.49
N ALA A 471 -45.14 62.04 -75.49
CA ALA A 471 -44.68 61.45 -76.74
C ALA A 471 -43.86 62.48 -77.54
N ALA A 472 -42.55 62.34 -77.47
CA ALA A 472 -41.60 63.04 -78.31
C ALA A 472 -40.49 62.07 -78.75
N THR A 473 -39.82 62.40 -79.85
CA THR A 473 -38.66 61.65 -80.33
C THR A 473 -37.38 62.40 -79.97
N GLY A 474 -36.42 61.70 -79.36
CA GLY A 474 -35.13 62.27 -78.98
C GLY A 474 -34.59 61.74 -77.65
N VAL A 475 -33.51 62.36 -77.17
CA VAL A 475 -32.89 62.02 -75.89
C VAL A 475 -33.73 62.59 -74.76
N LEU A 476 -34.34 61.71 -73.97
CA LEU A 476 -35.17 62.04 -72.82
C LEU A 476 -34.34 62.49 -71.61
N ALA A 477 -33.36 61.68 -71.25
CA ALA A 477 -32.53 61.85 -70.06
C ALA A 477 -31.21 61.09 -70.24
N THR A 478 -30.27 61.27 -69.32
CA THR A 478 -29.01 60.51 -69.30
C THR A 478 -28.87 59.83 -67.94
N MET A 479 -28.65 58.51 -67.95
CA MET A 479 -28.33 57.72 -66.77
C MET A 479 -26.94 58.09 -66.23
N PRO A 480 -26.72 58.07 -64.91
CA PRO A 480 -25.39 58.22 -64.35
C PRO A 480 -24.42 57.17 -64.88
N THR A 481 -23.14 57.53 -65.03
CA THR A 481 -22.09 56.65 -65.58
C THR A 481 -21.88 55.37 -64.77
N ALA A 482 -22.14 55.42 -63.46
CA ALA A 482 -22.09 54.25 -62.58
C ALA A 482 -23.20 53.21 -62.86
N PHE A 483 -24.25 53.59 -63.59
CA PHE A 483 -25.42 52.75 -63.86
C PHE A 483 -25.61 52.45 -65.35
N LEU A 484 -24.53 52.44 -66.14
CA LEU A 484 -24.61 52.07 -67.55
C LEU A 484 -24.84 50.55 -67.69
N PRO A 485 -25.67 50.12 -68.65
CA PRO A 485 -25.86 48.70 -68.96
C PRO A 485 -24.59 48.09 -69.54
N ASP A 486 -24.51 46.76 -69.51
CA ASP A 486 -23.50 46.01 -70.26
C ASP A 486 -23.59 46.31 -71.78
N GLU A 487 -22.54 46.00 -72.56
CA GLU A 487 -22.23 46.55 -73.91
C GLU A 487 -23.28 46.41 -75.03
N THR A 488 -24.48 45.91 -74.72
CA THR A 488 -25.60 45.77 -75.65
C THR A 488 -26.65 46.86 -75.41
N TYR A 489 -27.14 47.46 -76.49
CA TYR A 489 -28.32 48.31 -76.44
C TYR A 489 -29.48 47.53 -75.82
N GLN A 490 -30.01 48.04 -74.71
CA GLN A 490 -31.22 47.47 -74.11
C GLN A 490 -32.41 48.09 -74.83
N THR A 491 -33.07 47.29 -75.67
CA THR A 491 -34.32 47.66 -76.35
C THR A 491 -35.49 47.13 -75.55
N ALA A 492 -36.34 48.00 -75.04
CA ALA A 492 -37.63 47.58 -74.51
C ALA A 492 -38.65 47.50 -75.66
N PHE A 493 -39.30 46.34 -75.82
CA PHE A 493 -40.37 46.15 -76.81
C PHE A 493 -41.56 47.08 -76.51
N PRO A 494 -42.34 47.49 -77.54
CA PRO A 494 -43.43 48.44 -77.39
C PRO A 494 -44.51 47.85 -76.48
N GLY A 495 -44.52 48.28 -75.22
CA GLY A 495 -45.64 48.02 -74.32
C GLY A 495 -46.85 48.79 -74.81
N ALA A 496 -48.00 48.12 -74.90
CA ALA A 496 -49.27 48.73 -75.30
C ALA A 496 -49.50 50.01 -74.49
N GLN A 497 -49.46 51.13 -75.20
CA GLN A 497 -49.82 52.44 -74.71
C GLN A 497 -51.28 52.42 -74.24
N GLN A 498 -51.65 53.22 -73.23
CA GLN A 498 -53.06 53.60 -73.03
C GLN A 498 -53.52 54.55 -74.15
N SER A 499 -53.37 54.14 -75.40
CA SER A 499 -53.97 54.78 -76.55
C SER A 499 -54.92 53.78 -77.18
N SER A 500 -56.16 54.18 -77.38
CA SER A 500 -57.14 53.42 -78.16
C SER A 500 -56.79 53.35 -79.66
N SER A 501 -55.66 53.94 -80.08
CA SER A 501 -55.17 53.95 -81.46
C SER A 501 -53.95 53.05 -81.63
N ALA A 502 -54.08 52.03 -82.46
CA ALA A 502 -52.99 51.09 -82.81
C ALA A 502 -51.81 51.75 -83.56
N ALA A 503 -51.96 53.01 -84.01
CA ALA A 503 -50.94 53.74 -84.74
C ALA A 503 -49.89 54.42 -83.84
N ASN A 504 -50.08 54.42 -82.52
CA ASN A 504 -49.14 55.03 -81.59
C ASN A 504 -48.22 53.96 -80.98
N GLN A 505 -46.95 53.98 -81.37
CA GLN A 505 -45.91 53.09 -80.87
C GLN A 505 -44.72 53.92 -80.42
N SER A 506 -44.05 53.50 -79.35
CA SER A 506 -42.82 54.15 -78.89
C SER A 506 -41.81 53.08 -78.52
N ASN A 507 -40.63 53.15 -79.13
CA ASN A 507 -39.51 52.33 -78.73
C ASN A 507 -38.63 53.13 -77.77
N LEU A 508 -38.10 52.43 -76.77
CA LEU A 508 -37.18 53.00 -75.80
C LEU A 508 -35.82 52.31 -75.95
N TYR A 509 -34.78 53.14 -76.07
CA TYR A 509 -33.41 52.70 -76.20
C TYR A 509 -32.60 53.28 -75.04
N LEU A 510 -31.75 52.44 -74.45
CA LEU A 510 -30.70 52.91 -73.56
C LEU A 510 -29.35 52.69 -74.23
N ASN A 511 -28.61 53.77 -74.40
CA ASN A 511 -27.28 53.74 -75.00
C ASN A 511 -26.24 53.29 -73.95
N PRO A 512 -25.53 52.16 -74.18
CA PRO A 512 -24.59 51.59 -73.20
C PRO A 512 -23.29 52.40 -73.03
N THR A 513 -22.99 53.30 -73.97
CA THR A 513 -21.74 54.08 -73.97
C THR A 513 -21.90 55.43 -73.28
N ASN A 514 -23.00 56.13 -73.54
CA ASN A 514 -23.22 57.50 -73.04
C ASN A 514 -24.39 57.61 -72.04
N GLY A 515 -25.14 56.53 -71.81
CA GLY A 515 -26.25 56.50 -70.85
C GLY A 515 -27.52 57.21 -71.31
N ASN A 516 -27.59 57.67 -72.55
CA ASN A 516 -28.79 58.33 -73.05
C ASN A 516 -29.97 57.37 -73.10
N VAL A 517 -31.07 57.79 -72.49
CA VAL A 517 -32.38 57.18 -72.67
C VAL A 517 -33.04 57.90 -73.85
N GLU A 518 -33.28 57.18 -74.93
CA GLU A 518 -33.82 57.71 -76.17
C GLU A 518 -35.21 57.16 -76.41
N VAL A 519 -36.13 58.06 -76.71
CA VAL A 519 -37.50 57.73 -77.10
C VAL A 519 -37.61 57.88 -78.60
N VAL A 520 -38.09 56.86 -79.29
CA VAL A 520 -38.46 56.92 -80.70
C VAL A 520 -39.96 56.70 -80.79
N ALA A 521 -40.72 57.80 -80.84
CA ALA A 521 -42.16 57.76 -80.95
C ALA A 521 -42.60 57.75 -82.43
N ILE A 522 -43.60 56.93 -82.73
CA ILE A 522 -44.27 56.77 -84.03
C ILE A 522 -45.76 57.00 -83.76
N GLY A 523 -46.35 58.04 -84.37
CA GLY A 523 -47.76 58.39 -84.19
C GLY A 523 -48.00 59.70 -83.45
N SER A 524 -49.02 59.75 -82.59
CA SER A 524 -49.48 60.95 -81.87
C SER A 524 -48.46 61.48 -80.86
N THR A 525 -48.22 62.79 -80.91
CA THR A 525 -47.36 63.53 -79.96
C THR A 525 -48.01 63.76 -78.59
N THR A 526 -49.29 63.40 -78.42
CA THR A 526 -50.03 63.63 -77.17
C THR A 526 -50.13 62.40 -76.27
N ALA A 527 -49.74 61.22 -76.75
CA ALA A 527 -49.91 59.98 -76.00
C ALA A 527 -48.69 59.73 -75.08
N ALA A 528 -48.90 59.41 -73.80
CA ALA A 528 -47.77 59.25 -72.87
C ALA A 528 -46.95 57.99 -73.15
N VAL A 529 -45.64 58.06 -72.93
CA VAL A 529 -44.68 56.94 -73.04
C VAL A 529 -44.26 56.51 -71.64
N SER A 530 -44.45 55.22 -71.32
CA SER A 530 -44.02 54.64 -70.04
C SER A 530 -42.59 54.14 -70.11
N LEU A 531 -41.76 54.52 -69.14
CA LEU A 531 -40.38 54.03 -69.04
C LEU A 531 -40.25 52.71 -68.30
N ALA A 532 -41.35 52.20 -67.74
CA ALA A 532 -41.36 51.01 -66.88
C ALA A 532 -40.93 49.72 -67.60
N SER A 533 -40.85 49.74 -68.94
CA SER A 533 -40.42 48.61 -69.76
C SER A 533 -38.90 48.47 -69.89
N ILE A 534 -38.10 49.47 -69.47
CA ILE A 534 -36.65 49.32 -69.42
C ILE A 534 -36.22 48.87 -68.02
N ILE A 535 -35.74 47.63 -67.97
CA ILE A 535 -35.11 47.01 -66.81
C ILE A 535 -33.81 46.37 -67.27
N TYR A 536 -32.69 46.65 -66.61
CA TYR A 536 -31.40 46.12 -67.02
C TYR A 536 -30.44 45.95 -65.84
N ILE A 537 -29.39 45.16 -66.03
CA ILE A 537 -28.29 45.00 -65.09
C ILE A 537 -27.12 45.88 -65.54
N THR A 538 -26.51 46.60 -64.62
CA THR A 538 -25.34 47.44 -64.92
C THR A 538 -24.11 46.61 -65.25
N LYS A 539 -23.09 47.27 -65.81
CA LYS A 539 -21.71 46.77 -65.73
C LYS A 539 -21.30 46.56 -64.27
N GLU A 540 -20.27 45.74 -64.05
CA GLU A 540 -19.67 45.60 -62.73
C GLU A 540 -19.17 46.95 -62.26
N VAL A 541 -19.70 47.39 -61.12
CA VAL A 541 -19.27 48.60 -60.44
C VAL A 541 -18.12 48.17 -59.55
N ALA A 542 -16.92 48.72 -59.81
CA ALA A 542 -15.79 48.53 -58.90
C ALA A 542 -16.20 49.10 -57.53
N VAL A 543 -16.28 48.23 -56.52
CA VAL A 543 -16.60 48.58 -55.14
C VAL A 543 -15.40 49.24 -54.47
#